data_AF-A0JCT2-F1
#
_entry.id   AF-A0JCT2-F1
#
_cell.length_a   1.000
_cell.length_b   1.000
_cell.length_c   1.000
_cell.angle_alpha   90.00
_cell.angle_beta   90.00
_cell.angle_gamma   90.00
#
_symmetry.space_group_name_H-M   'P 1'
#
loop_
_entity.id
_entity.type
_entity.pdbx_description
1 polymer ?
#
loop_
_entity_poly.entity_id
_entity_poly.type
_entity_poly.pdbx_seq_one_letter_code
_entity_poly.pdbx_strand_id
1 'polypeptide(L)'
;MSLHCNPLIYLNMGGEMLYVLQQRLKAQKINSRKTAIVLDDITAALVHPKMISAVFTDSPISSLSWVRSTLETIALCSIMRLDQNSMNKLFDLMMMMVKFQLSTATGPREIVLLTLNHVDALRGMITRSGTHERITVIHELLIKVTIKYGKLTCNGIWGARNECLDLLGDINVRVSILLKLGLQNEDTSFNLNPRNYNEKFDLMSGELGAIELLEIPQNLRVGSLQLIGERVTFLGRNM
;
A
#
# COMPACT_ATOMS: atom_id res chain seq x y z
N MET A 1 -16.80 -8.63 10.15
CA MET A 1 -15.73 -7.63 10.25
C MET A 1 -14.40 -8.35 10.30
N SER A 2 -13.52 -8.05 9.37
CA SER A 2 -12.18 -8.60 9.22
C SER A 2 -11.26 -8.01 10.27
N LEU A 3 -10.35 -8.82 10.79
CA LEU A 3 -9.34 -8.41 11.77
C LEU A 3 -7.99 -8.10 11.12
N HIS A 4 -7.95 -8.04 9.79
CA HIS A 4 -6.71 -8.02 9.01
C HIS A 4 -6.60 -6.81 8.08
N CYS A 5 -7.47 -5.80 8.26
CA CYS A 5 -7.49 -4.60 7.42
C CYS A 5 -6.35 -3.60 7.75
N ASN A 6 -5.95 -3.54 9.03
CA ASN A 6 -5.01 -2.52 9.50
C ASN A 6 -3.66 -2.55 8.77
N PRO A 7 -3.00 -3.70 8.54
CA PRO A 7 -1.76 -3.70 7.78
C PRO A 7 -1.96 -3.33 6.31
N LEU A 8 -3.09 -3.69 5.68
CA LEU A 8 -3.38 -3.28 4.31
C LEU A 8 -3.45 -1.76 4.20
N ILE A 9 -4.31 -1.12 5.00
CA ILE A 9 -4.48 0.35 4.96
C ILE A 9 -3.18 1.05 5.32
N TYR A 10 -2.55 0.67 6.43
CA TYR A 10 -1.37 1.35 6.94
C TYR A 10 -0.19 1.29 5.97
N LEU A 11 0.13 0.09 5.45
CA LEU A 11 1.27 -0.08 4.55
C LEU A 11 1.02 0.52 3.18
N ASN A 12 -0.20 0.39 2.63
CA ASN A 12 -0.51 0.96 1.32
C ASN A 12 -0.54 2.48 1.38
N MET A 13 -1.15 3.08 2.41
CA MET A 13 -1.09 4.53 2.59
C MET A 13 0.33 5.01 2.87
N GLY A 14 1.11 4.30 3.70
CA GLY A 14 2.51 4.65 3.96
C GLY A 14 3.39 4.61 2.71
N GLY A 15 3.19 3.61 1.84
CA GLY A 15 3.86 3.53 0.55
C GLY A 15 3.49 4.68 -0.39
N GLU A 16 2.19 4.95 -0.55
CA GLU A 16 1.71 6.08 -1.36
C GLU A 16 2.19 7.43 -0.84
N MET A 17 2.25 7.60 0.49
CA MET A 17 2.81 8.80 1.11
C MET A 17 4.24 9.04 0.62
N LEU A 18 5.08 8.02 0.67
CA LEU A 18 6.46 8.13 0.25
C LEU A 18 6.61 8.37 -1.26
N TYR A 19 5.76 7.77 -2.10
CA TYR A 19 5.73 8.07 -3.54
C TYR A 19 5.40 9.53 -3.80
N VAL A 20 4.31 10.03 -3.24
CA VAL A 20 3.88 11.42 -3.43
C VAL A 20 4.96 12.39 -2.91
N LEU A 21 5.56 12.11 -1.76
CA LEU A 21 6.64 12.94 -1.21
C LEU A 21 7.89 12.91 -2.09
N GLN A 22 8.32 11.73 -2.55
CA GLN A 22 9.46 11.60 -3.44
C GLN A 22 9.24 12.38 -4.75
N GLN A 23 8.06 12.26 -5.35
CA GLN A 23 7.68 12.99 -6.56
C GLN A 23 7.71 14.52 -6.34
N ARG A 24 7.16 15.00 -5.22
CA ARG A 24 7.14 16.43 -4.87
C ARG A 24 8.56 16.99 -4.65
N LEU A 25 9.39 16.27 -3.89
CA LEU A 25 10.79 16.65 -3.65
C LEU A 25 11.58 16.70 -4.98
N LYS A 26 11.34 15.75 -5.88
CA LYS A 26 11.94 15.73 -7.22
C LYS A 26 11.46 16.90 -8.07
N ALA A 27 10.16 17.21 -8.08
CA ALA A 27 9.59 18.33 -8.82
C ALA A 27 10.12 19.70 -8.34
N GLN A 28 10.38 19.83 -7.04
CA GLN A 28 11.01 21.00 -6.43
C GLN A 28 12.54 21.04 -6.61
N LYS A 29 13.12 20.06 -7.32
CA LYS A 29 14.57 19.92 -7.55
C LYS A 29 15.39 19.90 -6.25
N ILE A 30 14.84 19.31 -5.20
CA ILE A 30 15.56 19.12 -3.93
C ILE A 30 16.75 18.18 -4.17
N ASN A 31 17.89 18.53 -3.59
CA ASN A 31 19.13 17.75 -3.71
C ASN A 31 18.90 16.29 -3.29
N SER A 32 19.43 15.34 -4.07
CA SER A 32 19.25 13.90 -3.87
C SER A 32 19.62 13.41 -2.47
N ARG A 33 20.66 13.97 -1.85
CA ARG A 33 21.06 13.64 -0.47
C ARG A 33 20.03 14.10 0.55
N LYS A 34 19.46 15.29 0.38
CA LYS A 34 18.39 15.80 1.26
C LYS A 34 17.11 14.98 1.08
N THR A 35 16.75 14.67 -0.15
CA THR A 35 15.60 13.79 -0.46
C THR A 35 15.77 12.42 0.19
N ALA A 36 16.95 11.81 0.07
CA ALA A 36 17.28 10.55 0.72
C ALA A 36 17.11 10.62 2.25
N ILE A 37 17.59 11.68 2.90
CA ILE A 37 17.42 11.86 4.35
C ILE A 37 15.93 11.92 4.72
N VAL A 38 15.15 12.74 4.01
CA VAL A 38 13.70 12.88 4.30
C VAL A 38 12.97 11.55 4.15
N LEU A 39 13.17 10.84 3.03
CA LEU A 39 12.49 9.56 2.79
C LEU A 39 12.94 8.47 3.77
N ASP A 40 14.23 8.44 4.13
CA ASP A 40 14.79 7.49 5.08
C ASP A 40 14.25 7.72 6.52
N ASP A 41 14.15 8.97 6.98
CA ASP A 41 13.59 9.31 8.30
C ASP A 41 12.11 8.89 8.37
N ILE A 42 11.32 9.16 7.33
CA ILE A 42 9.91 8.76 7.24
C ILE A 42 9.78 7.24 7.17
N THR A 43 10.61 6.57 6.37
CA THR A 43 10.61 5.11 6.25
C THR A 43 10.94 4.46 7.58
N ALA A 44 11.95 4.95 8.31
CA ALA A 44 12.33 4.45 9.62
C ALA A 44 11.19 4.59 10.65
N ALA A 45 10.45 5.71 10.61
CA ALA A 45 9.29 5.91 11.46
C ALA A 45 8.11 4.99 11.07
N LEU A 46 7.86 4.77 9.77
CA LEU A 46 6.83 3.83 9.28
C LEU A 46 7.09 2.39 9.73
N VAL A 47 8.34 1.94 9.67
CA VAL A 47 8.71 0.55 10.00
C VAL A 47 9.12 0.36 11.46
N HIS A 48 8.88 1.34 12.31
CA HIS A 48 9.26 1.26 13.71
C HIS A 48 8.60 0.03 14.38
N PRO A 49 9.33 -0.84 15.12
CA PRO A 49 8.82 -2.12 15.61
C PRO A 49 7.53 -2.02 16.44
N LYS A 50 7.40 -0.98 17.27
CA LYS A 50 6.16 -0.75 18.04
C LYS A 50 4.95 -0.49 17.14
N MET A 51 5.15 0.25 16.05
CA MET A 51 4.09 0.57 15.10
C MET A 51 3.70 -0.66 14.30
N ILE A 52 4.69 -1.41 13.78
CA ILE A 52 4.45 -2.66 13.07
C ILE A 52 3.79 -3.72 13.96
N SER A 53 4.10 -3.76 15.25
CA SER A 53 3.40 -4.64 16.21
C SER A 53 1.96 -4.22 16.43
N ALA A 54 1.70 -2.92 16.64
CA ALA A 54 0.35 -2.38 16.82
C ALA A 54 -0.54 -2.65 15.60
N VAL A 55 -0.05 -2.32 14.40
CA VAL A 55 -0.81 -2.44 13.13
C VAL A 55 -1.10 -3.90 12.76
N PHE A 56 -0.22 -4.85 13.12
CA PHE A 56 -0.41 -6.28 12.81
C PHE A 56 -1.19 -7.06 13.85
N THR A 57 -1.52 -6.44 14.99
CA THR A 57 -2.40 -7.03 15.99
C THR A 57 -3.78 -7.22 15.37
N ASP A 58 -4.39 -8.38 15.60
CA ASP A 58 -5.75 -8.65 15.10
C ASP A 58 -6.73 -7.77 15.85
N SER A 59 -7.31 -6.82 15.13
CA SER A 59 -8.28 -5.89 15.67
C SER A 59 -9.19 -5.39 14.54
N PRO A 60 -10.36 -4.83 14.87
CA PRO A 60 -11.17 -4.11 13.89
C PRO A 60 -10.35 -3.05 13.15
N ILE A 61 -10.81 -2.71 11.95
CA ILE A 61 -10.20 -1.65 11.15
C ILE A 61 -10.16 -0.33 11.94
N SER A 62 -8.99 0.30 11.95
CA SER A 62 -8.80 1.59 12.61
C SER A 62 -9.58 2.67 11.87
N SER A 63 -10.08 3.66 12.60
CA SER A 63 -10.77 4.79 11.98
C SER A 63 -9.83 5.55 11.05
N LEU A 64 -10.40 6.17 10.01
CA LEU A 64 -9.62 6.97 9.06
C LEU A 64 -8.91 8.14 9.76
N SER A 65 -9.54 8.71 10.79
CA SER A 65 -8.94 9.75 11.64
C SER A 65 -7.68 9.26 12.37
N TRP A 66 -7.69 8.04 12.91
CA TRP A 66 -6.54 7.47 13.59
C TRP A 66 -5.39 7.17 12.61
N VAL A 67 -5.72 6.57 11.46
CA VAL A 67 -4.73 6.29 10.40
C VAL A 67 -4.08 7.58 9.92
N ARG A 68 -4.90 8.61 9.68
CA ARG A 68 -4.42 9.94 9.27
C ARG A 68 -3.51 10.57 10.32
N SER A 69 -3.94 10.64 11.57
CA SER A 69 -3.15 11.23 12.66
C SER A 69 -1.80 10.52 12.85
N THR A 70 -1.79 9.19 12.72
CA THR A 70 -0.58 8.38 12.81
C THR A 70 0.39 8.70 11.67
N LEU A 71 -0.08 8.71 10.42
CA LEU A 71 0.77 8.99 9.27
C LEU A 71 1.21 10.46 9.20
N GLU A 72 0.41 11.39 9.73
CA GLU A 72 0.78 12.79 9.85
C GLU A 72 1.95 12.97 10.82
N THR A 73 1.87 12.33 11.99
CA THR A 73 2.98 12.29 12.95
C THR A 73 4.26 11.74 12.32
N ILE A 74 4.14 10.69 11.51
CA ILE A 74 5.26 10.06 10.81
C ILE A 74 5.86 10.98 9.74
N ALA A 75 5.03 11.65 8.93
CA ALA A 75 5.51 12.61 7.93
C ALA A 75 6.29 13.78 8.58
N LEU A 76 5.83 14.22 9.76
CA LEU A 76 6.43 15.27 10.57
C LEU A 76 7.71 14.86 11.30
N CYS A 77 8.07 13.57 11.34
CA CYS A 77 9.33 13.11 11.93
C CYS A 77 10.55 13.54 11.10
N SER A 78 10.36 13.89 9.83
CA SER A 78 11.44 14.34 8.95
C SER A 78 11.74 15.84 9.10
N ILE A 79 12.90 16.26 8.59
CA ILE A 79 13.25 17.69 8.51
C ILE A 79 12.35 18.50 7.55
N MET A 80 11.60 17.83 6.68
CA MET A 80 10.70 18.48 5.74
C MET A 80 9.51 19.10 6.48
N ARG A 81 9.27 20.38 6.24
CA ARG A 81 8.10 21.09 6.78
C ARG A 81 7.01 21.15 5.73
N LEU A 82 5.85 20.58 6.04
CA LEU A 82 4.64 20.68 5.24
C LEU A 82 3.65 21.58 5.97
N ASP A 83 3.09 22.56 5.28
CA ASP A 83 1.97 23.35 5.81
C ASP A 83 0.67 22.52 5.78
N GLN A 84 -0.36 23.00 6.49
CA GLN A 84 -1.62 22.27 6.61
C GLN A 84 -2.28 21.97 5.27
N ASN A 85 -2.21 22.89 4.29
CA ASN A 85 -2.81 22.66 2.98
C ASN A 85 -2.03 21.59 2.21
N SER A 86 -0.70 21.62 2.29
CA SER A 86 0.17 20.60 1.70
C SER A 86 -0.04 19.21 2.31
N MET A 87 -0.29 19.13 3.62
CA MET A 87 -0.64 17.90 4.33
C MET A 87 -2.02 17.38 3.93
N ASN A 88 -3.04 18.25 3.87
CA ASN A 88 -4.38 17.85 3.42
C ASN A 88 -4.33 17.26 2.01
N LYS A 89 -3.68 17.96 1.07
CA LYS A 89 -3.49 17.48 -0.31
C LYS A 89 -2.68 16.19 -0.39
N LEU A 90 -1.72 15.96 0.50
CA LEU A 90 -0.96 14.71 0.56
C LEU A 90 -1.90 13.54 0.86
N PHE A 91 -2.70 13.66 1.92
CA PHE A 91 -3.65 12.63 2.31
C PHE A 91 -4.75 12.41 1.29
N ASP A 92 -5.31 13.46 0.69
CA ASP A 92 -6.34 13.34 -0.34
C ASP A 92 -5.83 12.50 -1.52
N LEU A 93 -4.59 12.75 -1.96
CA LEU A 93 -3.96 11.97 -3.03
C LEU A 93 -3.68 10.53 -2.62
N MET A 94 -3.09 10.32 -1.43
CA MET A 94 -2.79 8.98 -0.92
C MET A 94 -4.04 8.12 -0.79
N MET A 95 -5.08 8.64 -0.14
CA MET A 95 -6.33 7.92 0.10
C MET A 95 -7.01 7.58 -1.23
N MET A 96 -7.06 8.52 -2.16
CA MET A 96 -7.67 8.27 -3.47
C MET A 96 -6.87 7.26 -4.31
N MET A 97 -5.54 7.28 -4.22
CA MET A 97 -4.68 6.33 -4.92
C MET A 97 -4.81 4.91 -4.35
N VAL A 98 -4.83 4.76 -3.03
CA VAL A 98 -5.10 3.45 -2.39
C VAL A 98 -6.52 2.97 -2.73
N LYS A 99 -7.53 3.85 -2.70
CA LYS A 99 -8.90 3.52 -3.11
C LYS A 99 -8.93 3.01 -4.55
N PHE A 100 -8.24 3.68 -5.47
CA PHE A 100 -8.10 3.24 -6.87
C PHE A 100 -7.45 1.85 -6.97
N GLN A 101 -6.35 1.63 -6.26
CA GLN A 101 -5.61 0.37 -6.31
C GLN A 101 -6.45 -0.80 -5.79
N LEU A 102 -7.10 -0.64 -4.63
CA LEU A 102 -7.99 -1.66 -4.09
C LEU A 102 -9.23 -1.86 -4.98
N SER A 103 -9.78 -0.78 -5.54
CA SER A 103 -10.91 -0.84 -6.49
C SER A 103 -10.59 -1.69 -7.70
N THR A 104 -9.36 -1.60 -8.20
CA THR A 104 -8.97 -2.24 -9.46
C THR A 104 -8.23 -3.55 -9.32
N ALA A 105 -7.92 -3.98 -8.11
CA ALA A 105 -7.37 -5.31 -7.89
C ALA A 105 -8.36 -6.37 -8.39
N THR A 106 -7.83 -7.40 -9.06
CA THR A 106 -8.60 -8.44 -9.75
C THR A 106 -8.77 -9.71 -8.94
N GLY A 107 -8.10 -9.78 -7.78
CA GLY A 107 -8.22 -10.89 -6.84
C GLY A 107 -7.40 -10.68 -5.57
N PRO A 108 -7.58 -11.57 -4.58
CA PRO A 108 -6.97 -11.45 -3.27
C PRO A 108 -5.44 -11.59 -3.30
N ARG A 109 -4.85 -12.30 -4.27
CA ARG A 109 -3.39 -12.35 -4.39
C ARG A 109 -2.82 -10.99 -4.80
N GLU A 110 -3.48 -10.28 -5.70
CA GLU A 110 -3.09 -8.94 -6.14
C GLU A 110 -3.14 -7.94 -5.00
N ILE A 111 -4.09 -8.08 -4.06
CA ILE A 111 -4.13 -7.29 -2.82
C ILE A 111 -2.88 -7.46 -1.98
N VAL A 112 -2.37 -8.69 -1.87
CA VAL A 112 -1.12 -8.92 -1.14
C VAL A 112 0.08 -8.42 -1.94
N LEU A 113 0.10 -8.67 -3.25
CA LEU A 113 1.19 -8.22 -4.14
C LEU A 113 1.32 -6.70 -4.21
N LEU A 114 0.22 -5.95 -4.24
CA LEU A 114 0.26 -4.49 -4.23
C LEU A 114 0.84 -3.96 -2.90
N THR A 115 0.48 -4.59 -1.77
CA THR A 115 1.08 -4.26 -0.47
C THR A 115 2.55 -4.61 -0.42
N LEU A 116 2.96 -5.75 -0.99
CA LEU A 116 4.37 -6.10 -1.10
C LEU A 116 5.14 -5.14 -2.02
N ASN A 117 4.55 -4.63 -3.11
CA ASN A 117 5.17 -3.59 -3.95
C ASN A 117 5.46 -2.32 -3.13
N HIS A 118 4.53 -1.89 -2.27
CA HIS A 118 4.78 -0.76 -1.37
C HIS A 118 5.92 -1.03 -0.39
N VAL A 119 5.95 -2.23 0.22
CA VAL A 119 7.02 -2.60 1.16
C VAL A 119 8.39 -2.73 0.44
N ASP A 120 8.41 -3.24 -0.79
CA ASP A 120 9.62 -3.27 -1.63
C ASP A 120 10.09 -1.85 -1.96
N ALA A 121 9.16 -0.91 -2.14
CA ALA A 121 9.52 0.50 -2.34
C ALA A 121 10.15 1.12 -1.09
N LEU A 122 9.65 0.78 0.11
CA LEU A 122 10.31 1.18 1.36
C LEU A 122 11.78 0.73 1.36
N ARG A 123 12.04 -0.52 0.94
CA ARG A 123 13.40 -1.06 0.85
C ARG A 123 14.27 -0.24 -0.11
N GLY A 124 13.71 0.16 -1.26
CA GLY A 124 14.42 0.97 -2.26
C GLY A 124 14.70 2.41 -1.83
N MET A 125 13.96 2.95 -0.86
CA MET A 125 14.12 4.32 -0.36
C MET A 125 15.16 4.45 0.75
N ILE A 126 15.59 3.35 1.34
CA ILE A 126 16.68 3.32 2.32
C ILE A 126 18.02 3.35 1.58
N THR A 127 18.70 4.51 1.60
CA THR A 127 19.95 4.71 0.83
C THR A 127 21.16 5.12 1.67
N ARG A 128 21.05 5.22 3.00
CA ARG A 128 22.17 5.66 3.86
C ARG A 128 23.13 4.51 4.18
N SER A 129 24.43 4.78 4.34
CA SER A 129 25.42 3.82 4.85
C SER A 129 25.15 3.47 6.33
N GLY A 130 25.20 2.18 6.71
CA GLY A 130 24.90 1.69 8.08
C GLY A 130 23.48 1.09 8.25
N THR A 131 22.81 0.76 7.14
CA THR A 131 21.36 0.43 7.05
C THR A 131 21.03 -1.05 7.06
N HIS A 132 21.99 -1.94 7.34
CA HIS A 132 21.73 -3.38 7.40
C HIS A 132 20.56 -3.70 8.34
N GLU A 133 20.52 -3.10 9.53
CA GLU A 133 19.44 -3.29 10.50
C GLU A 133 18.07 -2.86 9.94
N ARG A 134 18.00 -1.73 9.21
CA ARG A 134 16.72 -1.24 8.67
C ARG A 134 16.24 -2.08 7.48
N ILE A 135 17.16 -2.55 6.65
CA ILE A 135 16.83 -3.49 5.57
C ILE A 135 16.31 -4.81 6.17
N THR A 136 16.92 -5.29 7.26
CA THR A 136 16.44 -6.46 8.00
C THR A 136 15.00 -6.25 8.49
N VAL A 137 14.69 -5.10 9.10
CA VAL A 137 13.32 -4.80 9.53
C VAL A 137 12.32 -4.82 8.37
N ILE A 138 12.70 -4.33 7.18
CA ILE A 138 11.83 -4.41 6.00
C ILE A 138 11.69 -5.84 5.49
N HIS A 139 12.75 -6.64 5.53
CA HIS A 139 12.68 -8.06 5.18
C HIS A 139 11.75 -8.83 6.13
N GLU A 140 11.86 -8.57 7.44
CA GLU A 140 10.94 -9.09 8.44
C GLU A 140 9.50 -8.65 8.17
N LEU A 141 9.28 -7.39 7.76
CA LEU A 141 7.97 -6.88 7.39
C LEU A 141 7.38 -7.60 6.16
N LEU A 142 8.17 -7.82 5.11
CA LEU A 142 7.75 -8.60 3.93
C LEU A 142 7.32 -10.03 4.32
N ILE A 143 8.11 -10.68 5.18
CA ILE A 143 7.80 -12.02 5.70
C ILE A 143 6.52 -11.96 6.54
N LYS A 144 6.36 -10.95 7.39
CA LYS A 144 5.18 -10.78 8.25
C LYS A 144 3.89 -10.59 7.44
N VAL A 145 3.93 -9.78 6.37
CA VAL A 145 2.81 -9.63 5.42
C VAL A 145 2.49 -10.99 4.78
N THR A 146 3.51 -11.67 4.25
CA THR A 146 3.34 -12.95 3.54
C THR A 146 2.76 -14.03 4.45
N ILE A 147 3.23 -14.15 5.68
CA ILE A 147 2.72 -15.13 6.65
C ILE A 147 1.29 -14.78 7.07
N LYS A 148 1.00 -13.51 7.34
CA LYS A 148 -0.33 -13.08 7.81
C LYS A 148 -1.39 -13.38 6.77
N TYR A 149 -1.20 -12.91 5.53
CA TYR A 149 -2.21 -13.10 4.48
C TYR A 149 -2.11 -14.46 3.79
N GLY A 150 -0.95 -15.11 3.83
CA GLY A 150 -0.74 -16.40 3.20
C GLY A 150 -1.65 -17.52 3.74
N LYS A 151 -1.96 -17.45 5.05
CA LYS A 151 -2.84 -18.39 5.76
C LYS A 151 -4.31 -17.97 5.77
N LEU A 152 -4.64 -16.84 5.16
CA LEU A 152 -6.04 -16.40 5.05
C LEU A 152 -6.66 -16.95 3.78
N THR A 153 -7.94 -17.26 3.87
CA THR A 153 -8.73 -17.64 2.70
C THR A 153 -8.84 -16.48 1.73
N CYS A 154 -8.99 -16.80 0.45
CA CYS A 154 -9.18 -15.80 -0.60
C CYS A 154 -10.37 -14.87 -0.28
N ASN A 155 -11.48 -15.41 0.23
CA ASN A 155 -12.63 -14.62 0.70
C ASN A 155 -12.28 -13.75 1.91
N GLY A 156 -11.44 -14.23 2.83
CA GLY A 156 -10.98 -13.44 3.97
C GLY A 156 -10.20 -12.19 3.54
N ILE A 157 -9.30 -12.34 2.57
CA ILE A 157 -8.52 -11.22 2.02
C ILE A 157 -9.42 -10.28 1.20
N TRP A 158 -10.31 -10.84 0.37
CA TRP A 158 -11.25 -10.05 -0.42
C TRP A 158 -12.23 -9.25 0.46
N GLY A 159 -12.70 -9.86 1.55
CA GLY A 159 -13.50 -9.19 2.58
C GLY A 159 -12.73 -8.07 3.28
N ALA A 160 -11.47 -8.31 3.66
CA ALA A 160 -10.61 -7.26 4.22
C ALA A 160 -10.45 -6.08 3.25
N ARG A 161 -10.25 -6.37 1.96
CA ARG A 161 -10.22 -5.35 0.89
C ARG A 161 -11.53 -4.56 0.84
N ASN A 162 -12.69 -5.20 0.95
CA ASN A 162 -13.98 -4.50 0.90
C ASN A 162 -14.16 -3.57 2.10
N GLU A 163 -13.76 -3.99 3.30
CA GLU A 163 -13.80 -3.12 4.49
C GLU A 163 -12.83 -1.95 4.39
N CYS A 164 -11.66 -2.14 3.77
CA CYS A 164 -10.78 -1.02 3.39
C CYS A 164 -11.46 -0.09 2.39
N LEU A 165 -12.20 -0.66 1.44
CA LEU A 165 -13.15 -0.01 0.54
C LEU A 165 -14.08 0.97 1.27
N ASP A 166 -14.84 0.41 2.20
CA ASP A 166 -15.86 1.11 2.95
C ASP A 166 -15.26 2.27 3.77
N LEU A 167 -14.07 2.06 4.36
CA LEU A 167 -13.35 3.12 5.07
C LEU A 167 -12.99 4.32 4.17
N LEU A 168 -12.72 4.07 2.89
CA LEU A 168 -12.34 5.08 1.89
C LEU A 168 -13.53 5.54 1.04
N GLY A 169 -14.75 5.07 1.32
CA GLY A 169 -15.95 5.29 0.52
C GLY A 169 -16.21 6.78 0.22
N ASP A 170 -16.13 7.61 1.25
CA ASP A 170 -16.42 9.05 1.17
C ASP A 170 -15.32 9.89 0.52
N ILE A 171 -14.16 9.29 0.21
CA ILE A 171 -13.03 9.99 -0.42
C ILE A 171 -13.26 10.07 -1.92
N ASN A 172 -13.61 11.26 -2.40
CA ASN A 172 -13.91 11.52 -3.82
C ASN A 172 -13.12 12.74 -4.29
N VAL A 173 -11.85 12.51 -4.65
CA VAL A 173 -10.93 13.57 -5.10
C VAL A 173 -10.43 13.24 -6.50
N ARG A 174 -10.31 14.27 -7.35
CA ARG A 174 -9.74 14.14 -8.69
C ARG A 174 -8.22 14.08 -8.61
N VAL A 175 -7.65 12.99 -9.12
CA VAL A 175 -6.20 12.77 -9.17
C VAL A 175 -5.72 12.98 -10.60
N SER A 176 -4.94 14.05 -10.81
CA SER A 176 -4.54 14.48 -12.15
C SER A 176 -3.84 13.40 -12.99
N ILE A 177 -3.02 12.53 -12.37
CA ILE A 177 -2.36 11.43 -13.10
C ILE A 177 -3.35 10.35 -13.52
N LEU A 178 -4.34 10.02 -12.68
CA LEU A 178 -5.37 9.04 -13.05
C LEU A 178 -6.28 9.56 -14.16
N LEU A 179 -6.66 10.84 -14.11
CA LEU A 179 -7.42 11.50 -15.18
C LEU A 179 -6.64 11.48 -16.51
N LYS A 180 -5.35 11.86 -16.49
CA LYS A 180 -4.49 11.88 -17.68
C LYS A 180 -4.31 10.50 -18.31
N LEU A 181 -4.25 9.46 -17.49
CA LEU A 181 -4.14 8.06 -17.93
C LEU A 181 -5.49 7.44 -18.29
N GLY A 182 -6.60 8.17 -18.17
CA GLY A 182 -7.94 7.66 -18.41
C GLY A 182 -8.37 6.58 -17.40
N LEU A 183 -7.75 6.53 -16.22
CA LEU A 183 -8.02 5.58 -15.14
C LEU A 183 -9.06 6.09 -14.14
N GLN A 184 -9.30 7.40 -14.15
CA GLN A 184 -10.36 8.06 -13.40
C GLN A 184 -11.15 8.96 -14.35
N ASN A 185 -12.44 9.12 -14.08
CA ASN A 185 -13.35 10.03 -14.78
C ASN A 185 -13.50 11.35 -14.01
N GLU A 186 -14.07 12.38 -14.67
CA GLU A 186 -14.32 13.68 -14.02
C GLU A 186 -15.32 13.60 -12.86
N ASP A 187 -16.21 12.60 -12.85
CA ASP A 187 -17.13 12.29 -11.75
C ASP A 187 -16.47 11.50 -10.60
N THR A 188 -15.15 11.33 -10.64
CA THR A 188 -14.30 10.58 -9.69
C THR A 188 -14.43 9.05 -9.74
N SER A 189 -15.30 8.49 -10.59
CA SER A 189 -15.36 7.05 -10.82
C SER A 189 -14.09 6.52 -11.52
N PHE A 190 -13.83 5.22 -11.39
CA PHE A 190 -12.64 4.59 -11.96
C PHE A 190 -12.95 3.78 -13.22
N ASN A 191 -12.05 3.85 -14.18
CA ASN A 191 -12.09 3.01 -15.37
C ASN A 191 -11.27 1.75 -15.14
N LEU A 192 -11.95 0.62 -14.97
CA LEU A 192 -11.35 -0.69 -14.75
C LEU A 192 -10.95 -1.29 -16.11
N ASN A 193 -9.84 -0.83 -16.68
CA ASN A 193 -9.35 -1.37 -17.95
C ASN A 193 -8.71 -2.75 -17.74
N PRO A 194 -8.91 -3.72 -18.66
CA PRO A 194 -8.21 -5.01 -18.61
C PRO A 194 -6.71 -4.79 -18.64
N ARG A 195 -5.99 -5.49 -17.77
CA ARG A 195 -4.54 -5.37 -17.63
C ARG A 195 -3.85 -6.70 -17.85
N ASN A 196 -2.52 -6.66 -18.00
CA ASN A 196 -1.68 -7.84 -18.15
C ASN A 196 -1.72 -8.78 -16.92
N TYR A 197 -2.28 -8.31 -15.80
CA TYR A 197 -2.56 -9.10 -14.62
C TYR A 197 -4.08 -9.23 -14.46
N ASN A 198 -4.59 -10.45 -14.29
CA ASN A 198 -5.99 -10.70 -13.98
C ASN A 198 -6.17 -12.07 -13.32
N GLU A 199 -6.58 -12.10 -12.04
CA GLU A 199 -6.91 -13.33 -11.32
C GLU A 199 -8.28 -13.90 -11.66
N LYS A 200 -9.17 -13.10 -12.27
CA LYS A 200 -10.57 -13.46 -12.53
C LYS A 200 -11.31 -13.96 -11.27
N PHE A 201 -10.95 -13.43 -10.10
CA PHE A 201 -11.42 -13.97 -8.82
C PHE A 201 -12.94 -13.91 -8.68
N ASP A 202 -13.59 -12.84 -9.15
CA ASP A 202 -15.04 -12.72 -9.09
C ASP A 202 -15.76 -13.90 -9.77
N LEU A 203 -15.22 -14.40 -10.89
CA LEU A 203 -15.76 -15.55 -11.63
C LEU A 203 -15.47 -16.89 -10.93
N MET A 204 -14.35 -16.98 -10.21
CA MET A 204 -13.87 -18.20 -9.56
C MET A 204 -14.10 -18.21 -8.04
N SER A 205 -14.81 -17.22 -7.51
CA SER A 205 -14.94 -16.98 -6.06
C SER A 205 -15.60 -18.16 -5.33
N GLY A 206 -16.50 -18.90 -5.98
CA GLY A 206 -17.10 -20.12 -5.44
C GLY A 206 -16.12 -21.28 -5.26
N GLU A 207 -15.11 -21.39 -6.14
CA GLU A 207 -14.12 -22.48 -6.11
C GLU A 207 -12.89 -22.13 -5.26
N LEU A 208 -12.40 -20.89 -5.40
CA LEU A 208 -11.16 -20.44 -4.76
C LEU A 208 -11.40 -19.75 -3.43
N GLY A 209 -12.61 -19.26 -3.16
CA GLY A 209 -12.89 -18.37 -2.03
C GLY A 209 -12.51 -18.94 -0.66
N ALA A 210 -12.73 -20.24 -0.45
CA ALA A 210 -12.40 -20.92 0.81
C ALA A 210 -10.93 -21.40 0.89
N ILE A 211 -10.17 -21.33 -0.20
CA ILE A 211 -8.79 -21.79 -0.25
C ILE A 211 -7.88 -20.71 0.37
N GLU A 212 -6.93 -21.14 1.21
CA GLU A 212 -5.87 -20.26 1.72
C GLU A 212 -4.98 -19.75 0.59
N LEU A 213 -4.53 -18.50 0.67
CA LEU A 213 -3.77 -17.86 -0.40
C LEU A 213 -2.52 -18.65 -0.83
N LEU A 214 -1.82 -19.27 0.13
CA LEU A 214 -0.63 -20.08 -0.13
C LEU A 214 -0.94 -21.48 -0.65
N GLU A 215 -2.19 -21.90 -0.65
CA GLU A 215 -2.66 -23.22 -1.11
C GLU A 215 -3.30 -23.16 -2.52
N ILE A 216 -3.45 -21.96 -3.10
CA ILE A 216 -3.93 -21.79 -4.49
C ILE A 216 -3.08 -22.65 -5.45
N PRO A 217 -3.65 -23.37 -6.43
CA PRO A 217 -2.89 -24.16 -7.41
C PRO A 217 -1.79 -23.34 -8.10
N GLN A 218 -0.59 -23.92 -8.27
CA GLN A 218 0.58 -23.19 -8.78
C GLN A 218 0.36 -22.55 -10.15
N ASN A 219 -0.39 -23.20 -11.03
CA ASN A 219 -0.73 -22.71 -12.38
C ASN A 219 -1.63 -21.46 -12.36
N LEU A 220 -2.27 -21.16 -11.23
CA LEU A 220 -3.11 -19.98 -11.03
C LEU A 220 -2.40 -18.87 -10.24
N ARG A 221 -1.18 -19.13 -9.73
CA ARG A 221 -0.40 -18.13 -8.99
C ARG A 221 0.30 -17.18 -9.96
N VAL A 222 -0.09 -15.92 -9.95
CA VAL A 222 0.61 -14.85 -10.68
C VAL A 222 1.43 -14.01 -9.69
N GLY A 223 2.67 -13.67 -10.03
CA GLY A 223 3.56 -12.87 -9.16
C GLY A 223 4.10 -13.62 -7.93
N SER A 224 5.24 -13.16 -7.41
CA SER A 224 5.91 -13.77 -6.26
C SER A 224 5.51 -13.12 -4.94
N LEU A 225 5.21 -13.93 -3.92
CA LEU A 225 5.08 -13.50 -2.52
C LEU A 225 6.38 -13.69 -1.72
N GLN A 226 7.45 -14.18 -2.35
CA GLN A 226 8.72 -14.43 -1.65
C GLN A 226 9.41 -13.12 -1.28
N LEU A 227 10.40 -13.19 -0.38
CA LEU A 227 11.21 -12.04 0.00
C LEU A 227 11.86 -11.36 -1.22
N ILE A 228 12.28 -12.16 -2.21
CA ILE A 228 12.86 -11.70 -3.47
C ILE A 228 12.04 -12.31 -4.61
N GLY A 229 11.53 -11.47 -5.51
CA GLY A 229 10.81 -11.91 -6.69
C GLY A 229 9.99 -10.80 -7.31
N GLU A 230 9.58 -10.99 -8.55
CA GLU A 230 8.76 -10.00 -9.25
C GLU A 230 7.29 -10.09 -8.80
N ARG A 231 6.69 -8.96 -8.42
CA ARG A 231 5.27 -8.92 -8.04
C ARG A 231 4.32 -9.01 -9.22
N VAL A 232 4.79 -8.72 -10.44
CA VAL A 232 4.07 -8.76 -11.73
C VAL A 232 2.91 -7.76 -11.86
N THR A 233 2.15 -7.51 -10.78
CA THR A 233 1.16 -6.42 -10.75
C THR A 233 1.87 -5.06 -10.78
N PHE A 234 1.22 -4.12 -11.45
CA PHE A 234 1.60 -2.71 -11.51
C PHE A 234 1.00 -1.91 -10.33
N LEU A 235 -0.01 -2.46 -9.63
CA LEU A 235 -0.59 -1.85 -8.43
C LEU A 235 0.45 -1.74 -7.31
N GLY A 236 0.40 -0.65 -6.55
CA GLY A 236 1.39 -0.37 -5.51
C GLY A 236 2.76 0.02 -6.03
N ARG A 237 2.92 0.32 -7.34
CA ARG A 237 4.12 0.93 -7.91
C ARG A 237 3.91 2.43 -8.10
N ASN A 238 5.01 3.18 -8.08
CA ASN A 238 5.03 4.62 -8.35
C ASN A 238 4.58 4.90 -9.79
N MET A 239 3.45 5.59 -9.97
CA MET A 239 2.85 5.94 -11.27
C MET A 239 3.26 7.33 -11.77
#